data_AF-A0A5A7PTL4-F1
#
_entry.id   AF-A0A5A7PTL4-F1
#
_cell.length_a   1.000
_cell.length_b   1.000
_cell.length_c   1.000
_cell.angle_alpha   90.00
_cell.angle_beta   90.00
_cell.angle_gamma   90.00
#
_symmetry.space_group_name_H-M   'P 1'
#
loop_
_entity.id
_entity.type
_entity.pdbx_description
1 polymer ?
#
loop_
_entity_poly.entity_id
_entity_poly.type
_entity_poly.pdbx_seq_one_letter_code
_entity_poly.pdbx_strand_id
1 'polypeptide(L)'
;KFRVSTMSIRPISISILLLFLVSVFSSVEATVSYDDKAFIIDGKRKILISGSIHYPRSTPEMWPDLIQKAKDGGLDVIQTYVFWNGHEPTPGNYNFEDRFDLVKFIKLVQSAGLYVHLRIGPYYHGGTNFGRTASGLFIATSYDYDAPLDEYGLRNEPKYSHLTNLHKAIKQCEQALVSSYPTVSWPGKNQEVHVFRTNSGACSAFLANYDTRYSTKLTFQNQRYNLPPWSISILPDCKTEVYNTARITSKGSTTKMIPMEGGLSWQSYNEETPSADDSDTLRMQGLWEQVNVTRDNSDYLWYLTQVDIDSGERFLKTGKWPSLTVMSAGHALHVFINGQLSGTVYGSLERTKLTFNGNVNLRAGANKISLLSVSVGLPNVGLHYETWNTGVLGPITLNGLNEGKRDLTKQSWSYKVGLKGESLNLNTVTGSSSVEWVQGSLLALKQPLTWYKRGCDQPSQRWYHIPRSWLKPSGNLLVVFEEWGGDPSNISLVTRTA
;
A
#
# COMPACT_ATOMS: atom_id res chain seq x y z
N LYS A 1 -81.33 33.38 13.88
CA LYS A 1 -81.13 31.96 14.27
C LYS A 1 -79.86 31.44 13.61
N PHE A 2 -78.75 31.32 14.33
CA PHE A 2 -77.65 30.41 13.99
C PHE A 2 -77.14 29.78 15.28
N ARG A 3 -76.70 28.52 15.22
CA ARG A 3 -76.47 27.66 16.38
C ARG A 3 -75.05 27.11 16.29
N VAL A 4 -74.18 27.49 17.24
CA VAL A 4 -72.82 26.95 17.31
C VAL A 4 -72.90 25.47 17.70
N SER A 5 -72.24 24.61 16.92
CA SER A 5 -72.18 23.17 17.14
C SER A 5 -70.78 22.76 17.59
N THR A 6 -70.64 22.43 18.88
CA THR A 6 -69.39 21.90 19.44
C THR A 6 -69.14 20.46 18.99
N MET A 7 -68.06 20.21 18.25
CA MET A 7 -67.62 18.85 17.94
C MET A 7 -66.97 18.20 19.17
N SER A 8 -67.42 17.00 19.52
CA SER A 8 -66.79 16.16 20.55
C SER A 8 -65.65 15.36 19.92
N ILE A 9 -64.43 15.55 20.43
CA ILE A 9 -63.25 14.74 20.06
C ILE A 9 -63.26 13.49 20.92
N ARG A 10 -63.24 12.30 20.28
CA ARG A 10 -63.23 11.02 21.00
C ARG A 10 -61.86 10.78 21.67
N PRO A 11 -61.81 10.26 22.92
CA PRO A 11 -60.55 10.11 23.67
C PRO A 11 -59.56 9.12 23.04
N ILE A 12 -60.02 8.22 22.17
CA ILE A 12 -59.21 7.16 21.54
C ILE A 12 -58.04 7.73 20.71
N SER A 13 -58.24 8.87 20.03
CA SER A 13 -57.21 9.48 19.18
C SER A 13 -56.03 10.06 19.97
N ILE A 14 -56.25 10.46 21.23
CA ILE A 14 -55.20 11.07 22.07
C ILE A 14 -54.22 9.99 22.55
N SER A 15 -54.71 8.81 22.95
CA SER A 15 -53.84 7.70 23.39
C SER A 15 -52.93 7.17 22.28
N ILE A 16 -53.42 7.12 21.03
CA ILE A 16 -52.60 6.72 19.87
C ILE A 16 -51.55 7.78 19.56
N LEU A 17 -51.89 9.08 19.68
CA LEU A 17 -50.94 10.17 19.47
C LEU A 17 -49.84 10.20 20.55
N LEU A 18 -50.19 9.91 21.82
CA LEU A 18 -49.19 9.76 22.89
C LEU A 18 -48.28 8.54 22.66
N LEU A 19 -48.81 7.40 22.22
CA LEU A 19 -47.99 6.23 21.89
C LEU A 19 -46.98 6.54 20.76
N PHE A 20 -47.39 7.29 19.74
CA PHE A 20 -46.48 7.78 18.71
C PHE A 20 -45.44 8.77 19.29
N LEU A 21 -45.84 9.76 20.09
CA LEU A 21 -44.91 10.74 20.67
C LEU A 21 -43.88 10.11 21.62
N VAL A 22 -44.27 9.10 22.42
CA VAL A 22 -43.33 8.35 23.28
C VAL A 22 -42.33 7.53 22.45
N SER A 23 -42.74 7.03 21.27
CA SER A 23 -41.83 6.30 20.37
C SER A 23 -40.80 7.18 19.65
N VAL A 24 -40.98 8.51 19.63
CA VAL A 24 -40.09 9.46 18.95
C VAL A 24 -38.90 9.91 19.83
N PHE A 25 -38.97 9.69 21.15
CA PHE A 25 -37.92 10.11 22.11
C PHE A 25 -37.31 8.96 22.92
N SER A 26 -37.19 7.76 22.34
CA SER A 26 -36.20 6.80 22.83
C SER A 26 -34.79 7.27 22.43
N SER A 27 -34.15 8.04 23.30
CA SER A 27 -32.73 8.37 23.17
C SER A 27 -31.91 7.09 23.24
N VAL A 28 -31.47 6.59 22.08
CA VAL A 28 -30.56 5.43 22.00
C VAL A 28 -29.18 5.90 22.46
N GLU A 29 -28.91 5.74 23.76
CA GLU A 29 -27.58 5.91 24.35
C GLU A 29 -26.66 4.78 23.88
N ALA A 30 -26.15 4.92 22.65
CA ALA A 30 -25.06 4.12 22.13
C ALA A 30 -23.83 4.38 23.01
N THR A 31 -23.44 3.40 23.82
CA THR A 31 -22.44 3.57 24.88
C THR A 31 -21.27 2.62 24.65
N VAL A 32 -20.05 3.18 24.67
CA VAL A 32 -18.80 2.40 24.63
C VAL A 32 -17.97 2.75 25.86
N SER A 33 -17.62 1.73 26.62
CA SER A 33 -16.74 1.80 27.78
C SER A 33 -15.85 0.55 27.81
N TYR A 34 -15.06 0.39 28.86
CA TYR A 34 -14.26 -0.80 29.10
C TYR A 34 -14.13 -1.05 30.61
N ASP A 35 -13.70 -2.25 30.97
CA ASP A 35 -13.31 -2.60 32.33
C ASP A 35 -12.03 -3.44 32.32
N ASP A 36 -11.74 -4.11 33.43
CA ASP A 36 -10.63 -5.04 33.61
C ASP A 36 -10.70 -6.27 32.67
N LYS A 37 -11.85 -6.51 32.02
CA LYS A 37 -12.14 -7.70 31.25
C LYS A 37 -12.27 -7.48 29.75
N ALA A 38 -13.03 -6.47 29.33
CA ALA A 38 -13.43 -6.30 27.94
C ALA A 38 -13.92 -4.88 27.62
N PHE A 39 -14.07 -4.59 26.32
CA PHE A 39 -14.93 -3.49 25.88
C PHE A 39 -16.39 -3.80 26.22
N ILE A 40 -17.09 -2.80 26.75
CA ILE A 40 -18.51 -2.81 27.05
C ILE A 40 -19.19 -1.96 25.98
N ILE A 41 -20.07 -2.56 25.17
CA ILE A 41 -20.89 -1.84 24.20
C ILE A 41 -22.35 -2.05 24.56
N ASP A 42 -23.11 -0.96 24.71
CA ASP A 42 -24.53 -0.94 25.09
C ASP A 42 -24.81 -1.79 26.36
N GLY A 43 -23.99 -1.55 27.39
CA GLY A 43 -24.01 -2.27 28.67
C GLY A 43 -23.50 -3.71 28.64
N LYS A 44 -22.99 -4.21 27.50
CA LYS A 44 -22.59 -5.62 27.33
C LYS A 44 -21.10 -5.75 26.99
N ARG A 45 -20.35 -6.46 27.83
CA ARG A 45 -18.99 -6.93 27.51
C ARG A 45 -19.01 -7.75 26.20
N LYS A 46 -18.00 -7.56 25.34
CA LYS A 46 -17.84 -8.27 24.07
C LYS A 46 -16.40 -8.75 23.85
N ILE A 47 -16.25 -9.93 23.25
CA ILE A 47 -15.00 -10.39 22.64
C ILE A 47 -15.04 -9.98 21.17
N LEU A 48 -14.47 -8.80 20.89
CA LEU A 48 -14.45 -8.18 19.57
C LEU A 48 -13.36 -8.82 18.68
N ILE A 49 -13.77 -9.36 17.54
CA ILE A 49 -12.88 -9.88 16.50
C ILE A 49 -12.76 -8.80 15.41
N SER A 50 -11.52 -8.44 15.04
CA SER A 50 -11.27 -7.33 14.10
C SER A 50 -10.29 -7.69 12.98
N GLY A 51 -10.50 -7.08 11.81
CA GLY A 51 -9.60 -7.15 10.66
C GLY A 51 -9.43 -5.77 10.03
N SER A 52 -8.28 -5.52 9.40
CA SER A 52 -7.98 -4.21 8.80
C SER A 52 -8.34 -4.17 7.32
N ILE A 53 -9.05 -3.12 6.89
CA ILE A 53 -9.33 -2.81 5.48
C ILE A 53 -9.04 -1.32 5.30
N HIS A 54 -8.03 -0.98 4.50
CA HIS A 54 -7.64 0.42 4.25
C HIS A 54 -8.38 0.95 3.02
N TYR A 55 -9.27 1.92 3.21
CA TYR A 55 -10.12 2.45 2.15
C TYR A 55 -9.37 2.94 0.90
N PRO A 56 -8.19 3.62 0.95
CA PRO A 56 -7.50 4.06 -0.27
C PRO A 56 -6.73 2.94 -1.01
N ARG A 57 -6.66 1.73 -0.45
CA ARG A 57 -6.02 0.54 -1.07
C ARG A 57 -7.01 -0.38 -1.78
N SER A 58 -8.25 0.06 -1.98
CA SER A 58 -9.27 -0.59 -2.80
C SER A 58 -10.24 0.47 -3.35
N THR A 59 -10.99 0.19 -4.43
CA THR A 59 -11.91 1.20 -4.99
C THR A 59 -13.25 1.23 -4.24
N PRO A 60 -14.04 2.31 -4.33
CA PRO A 60 -15.34 2.39 -3.68
C PRO A 60 -16.35 1.31 -4.10
N GLU A 61 -16.16 0.67 -5.25
CA GLU A 61 -16.98 -0.45 -5.73
C GLU A 61 -16.56 -1.79 -5.10
N MET A 62 -15.31 -1.92 -4.66
CA MET A 62 -14.83 -3.10 -3.93
C MET A 62 -15.27 -3.09 -2.47
N TRP A 63 -15.39 -1.92 -1.84
CA TRP A 63 -15.65 -1.80 -0.40
C TRP A 63 -16.85 -2.64 0.10
N PRO A 64 -18.04 -2.65 -0.55
CA PRO A 64 -19.19 -3.42 -0.07
C PRO A 64 -18.93 -4.93 -0.04
N ASP A 65 -18.25 -5.48 -1.05
CA ASP A 65 -17.91 -6.89 -1.17
C ASP A 65 -16.80 -7.29 -0.18
N LEU A 66 -15.77 -6.46 0.00
CA LEU A 66 -14.74 -6.66 1.02
C LEU A 66 -15.32 -6.64 2.44
N ILE A 67 -16.22 -5.70 2.73
CA ILE A 67 -16.90 -5.58 4.03
C ILE A 67 -17.85 -6.75 4.26
N GLN A 68 -18.59 -7.20 3.23
CA GLN A 68 -19.46 -8.38 3.37
C GLN A 68 -18.65 -9.66 3.58
N LYS A 69 -17.51 -9.83 2.88
CA LYS A 69 -16.59 -10.96 3.12
C LYS A 69 -15.96 -10.91 4.51
N ALA A 70 -15.64 -9.73 5.03
CA ALA A 70 -15.20 -9.56 6.42
C ALA A 70 -16.28 -9.99 7.43
N LYS A 71 -17.55 -9.64 7.18
CA LYS A 71 -18.70 -10.07 7.98
C LYS A 71 -18.95 -11.58 7.90
N ASP A 72 -18.97 -12.15 6.70
CA ASP A 72 -19.07 -13.60 6.44
C ASP A 72 -17.95 -14.38 7.14
N GLY A 73 -16.75 -13.77 7.20
CA GLY A 73 -15.58 -14.28 7.92
C GLY A 73 -15.68 -14.21 9.45
N GLY A 74 -16.75 -13.63 10.00
CA GLY A 74 -17.01 -13.58 11.45
C GLY A 74 -16.30 -12.46 12.21
N LEU A 75 -15.94 -11.36 11.53
CA LEU A 75 -15.44 -10.14 12.20
C LEU A 75 -16.60 -9.32 12.79
N ASP A 76 -16.37 -8.72 13.96
CA ASP A 76 -17.27 -7.71 14.57
C ASP A 76 -16.89 -6.27 14.18
N VAL A 77 -15.60 -6.02 13.87
CA VAL A 77 -15.02 -4.66 13.75
C VAL A 77 -14.10 -4.54 12.53
N ILE A 78 -14.34 -3.55 11.66
CA ILE A 78 -13.39 -3.14 10.62
C ILE A 78 -12.43 -2.09 11.19
N GLN A 79 -11.13 -2.29 10.98
CA GLN A 79 -10.09 -1.36 11.39
C GLN A 79 -9.50 -0.62 10.18
N THR A 80 -9.25 0.68 10.29
CA THR A 80 -8.47 1.44 9.30
C THR A 80 -7.66 2.55 9.93
N TYR A 81 -6.49 2.87 9.35
CA TYR A 81 -5.84 4.17 9.56
C TYR A 81 -6.60 5.31 8.87
N VAL A 82 -6.30 6.56 9.22
CA VAL A 82 -6.65 7.73 8.40
C VAL A 82 -5.41 8.21 7.64
N PHE A 83 -5.55 8.48 6.34
CA PHE A 83 -4.43 8.72 5.42
C PHE A 83 -4.21 10.23 5.21
N TRP A 84 -3.70 10.93 6.23
CA TRP A 84 -3.69 12.40 6.32
C TRP A 84 -3.12 13.13 5.09
N ASN A 85 -2.02 12.66 4.51
CA ASN A 85 -1.36 13.22 3.32
C ASN A 85 -2.14 12.99 2.01
N GLY A 86 -3.03 12.00 1.97
CA GLY A 86 -4.02 11.86 0.89
C GLY A 86 -5.26 12.73 1.10
N HIS A 87 -5.54 13.12 2.34
CA HIS A 87 -6.65 14.01 2.72
C HIS A 87 -6.30 15.50 2.71
N GLU A 88 -5.04 15.88 2.91
CA GLU A 88 -4.56 17.27 2.85
C GLU A 88 -3.28 17.34 1.98
N PRO A 89 -3.39 17.12 0.65
CA PRO A 89 -2.24 17.12 -0.27
C PRO A 89 -1.53 18.48 -0.36
N THR A 90 -2.22 19.58 -0.05
CA THR A 90 -1.62 20.89 0.21
C THR A 90 -2.33 21.56 1.40
N PRO A 91 -1.67 22.43 2.18
CA PRO A 91 -2.26 23.00 3.40
C PRO A 91 -3.60 23.70 3.18
N GLY A 92 -4.62 23.29 3.94
CA GLY A 92 -6.00 23.78 3.86
C GLY A 92 -6.82 23.28 2.65
N ASN A 93 -6.24 22.44 1.78
CA ASN A 93 -6.91 21.89 0.60
C ASN A 93 -7.27 20.42 0.84
N TYR A 94 -8.53 20.16 1.18
CA TYR A 94 -8.98 18.84 1.64
C TYR A 94 -9.57 17.94 0.55
N ASN A 95 -9.22 16.66 0.60
CA ASN A 95 -9.69 15.61 -0.30
C ASN A 95 -10.41 14.49 0.48
N PHE A 96 -11.69 14.30 0.19
CA PHE A 96 -12.51 13.20 0.68
C PHE A 96 -13.32 12.53 -0.45
N GLU A 97 -12.79 12.58 -1.68
CA GLU A 97 -13.44 12.07 -2.89
C GLU A 97 -12.94 10.68 -3.31
N ASP A 98 -13.72 9.97 -4.15
CA ASP A 98 -13.39 8.63 -4.66
C ASP A 98 -12.92 7.67 -3.54
N ARG A 99 -11.71 7.11 -3.64
CA ARG A 99 -11.15 6.17 -2.66
C ARG A 99 -10.64 6.83 -1.37
N PHE A 100 -10.77 8.15 -1.25
CA PHE A 100 -10.55 8.91 -0.02
C PHE A 100 -11.87 9.31 0.69
N ASP A 101 -13.04 8.85 0.21
CA ASP A 101 -14.31 9.04 0.93
C ASP A 101 -14.42 8.12 2.17
N LEU A 102 -13.69 8.52 3.21
CA LEU A 102 -13.70 7.91 4.55
C LEU A 102 -15.11 7.85 5.14
N VAL A 103 -15.97 8.83 4.84
CA VAL A 103 -17.32 8.93 5.41
C VAL A 103 -18.24 7.88 4.80
N LYS A 104 -18.20 7.69 3.48
CA LYS A 104 -18.88 6.60 2.77
C LYS A 104 -18.34 5.24 3.16
N PHE A 105 -17.02 5.08 3.31
CA PHE A 105 -16.44 3.82 3.81
C PHE A 105 -16.99 3.46 5.19
N ILE A 106 -16.95 4.38 6.16
CA ILE A 106 -17.51 4.17 7.51
C ILE A 106 -19.02 3.87 7.45
N LYS A 107 -19.78 4.59 6.62
CA LYS A 107 -21.22 4.34 6.44
C LYS A 107 -21.50 2.95 5.85
N LEU A 108 -20.67 2.43 4.94
CA LEU A 108 -20.80 1.07 4.42
C LEU A 108 -20.52 0.01 5.50
N VAL A 109 -19.51 0.23 6.35
CA VAL A 109 -19.26 -0.66 7.52
C VAL A 109 -20.44 -0.65 8.48
N GLN A 110 -21.00 0.54 8.77
CA GLN A 110 -22.22 0.69 9.57
C GLN A 110 -23.43 0.00 8.93
N SER A 111 -23.64 0.14 7.61
CA SER A 111 -24.73 -0.53 6.87
C SER A 111 -24.59 -2.06 6.86
N ALA A 112 -23.36 -2.58 6.91
CA ALA A 112 -23.12 -4.00 7.12
C ALA A 112 -23.40 -4.46 8.57
N GLY A 113 -23.60 -3.55 9.52
CA GLY A 113 -23.82 -3.86 10.93
C GLY A 113 -22.53 -4.25 11.68
N LEU A 114 -21.39 -3.72 11.25
CA LEU A 114 -20.09 -3.88 11.90
C LEU A 114 -19.69 -2.57 12.61
N TYR A 115 -18.82 -2.68 13.63
CA TYR A 115 -18.20 -1.51 14.26
C TYR A 115 -16.96 -1.04 13.48
N VAL A 116 -16.48 0.17 13.75
CA VAL A 116 -15.24 0.72 13.19
C VAL A 116 -14.22 1.01 14.31
N HIS A 117 -12.98 0.54 14.14
CA HIS A 117 -11.83 1.03 14.89
C HIS A 117 -11.02 2.01 14.02
N LEU A 118 -11.23 3.30 14.22
CA LEU A 118 -10.61 4.37 13.44
C LEU A 118 -9.28 4.79 14.07
N ARG A 119 -8.17 4.37 13.46
CA ARG A 119 -6.81 4.64 13.93
C ARG A 119 -6.29 5.94 13.29
N ILE A 120 -6.76 7.07 13.82
CA ILE A 120 -6.59 8.41 13.21
C ILE A 120 -5.11 8.75 12.93
N GLY A 121 -4.16 8.37 13.79
CA GLY A 121 -2.75 8.73 13.63
C GLY A 121 -2.47 10.11 14.25
N PRO A 122 -2.08 11.15 13.48
CA PRO A 122 -2.02 11.21 12.02
C PRO A 122 -0.81 10.50 11.42
N TYR A 123 0.25 10.26 12.19
CA TYR A 123 1.32 9.36 11.77
C TYR A 123 0.83 7.91 11.75
N TYR A 124 1.04 7.22 10.62
CA TYR A 124 0.86 5.79 10.48
C TYR A 124 2.07 5.18 9.77
N HIS A 125 2.64 4.11 10.35
CA HIS A 125 3.76 3.35 9.77
C HIS A 125 3.44 2.74 8.39
N GLY A 126 2.17 2.72 7.96
CA GLY A 126 1.68 1.96 6.81
C GLY A 126 2.15 2.44 5.43
N GLY A 127 2.79 3.62 5.34
CA GLY A 127 3.53 4.13 4.19
C GLY A 127 2.69 4.45 2.94
N THR A 128 2.50 5.73 2.64
CA THR A 128 2.17 6.23 1.30
C THR A 128 2.90 7.55 1.02
N ASN A 129 3.33 7.77 -0.23
CA ASN A 129 3.77 9.09 -0.71
C ASN A 129 2.62 10.09 -0.84
N PHE A 130 2.93 11.38 -1.00
CA PHE A 130 1.97 12.37 -1.49
C PHE A 130 1.62 12.05 -2.95
N GLY A 131 0.33 12.08 -3.30
CA GLY A 131 -0.18 11.80 -4.65
C GLY A 131 -0.05 10.35 -5.15
N ARG A 132 1.06 9.65 -4.85
CA ARG A 132 1.35 8.26 -5.27
C ARG A 132 0.89 7.28 -4.19
N THR A 133 -0.42 7.03 -4.16
CA THR A 133 -1.19 6.58 -2.99
C THR A 133 -1.02 5.12 -2.54
N ALA A 134 0.08 4.44 -2.84
CA ALA A 134 0.25 3.00 -2.59
C ALA A 134 1.26 2.68 -1.48
N SER A 135 2.48 3.22 -1.61
CA SER A 135 3.68 2.70 -0.96
C SER A 135 4.51 3.78 -0.24
N GLY A 136 5.21 3.38 0.82
CA GLY A 136 6.40 4.09 1.32
C GLY A 136 7.68 3.55 0.68
N LEU A 137 8.82 3.98 1.19
CA LEU A 137 10.17 3.59 0.74
C LEU A 137 10.29 2.11 0.34
N PHE A 138 10.58 1.86 -0.94
CA PHE A 138 10.77 0.52 -1.53
C PHE A 138 9.63 -0.50 -1.28
N ILE A 139 8.45 -0.07 -0.81
CA ILE A 139 7.28 -0.93 -0.71
C ILE A 139 6.69 -1.15 -2.11
N ALA A 140 6.35 -2.39 -2.45
CA ALA A 140 5.74 -2.74 -3.73
C ALA A 140 4.35 -2.10 -3.90
N THR A 141 3.85 -2.05 -5.14
CA THR A 141 2.48 -1.59 -5.43
C THR A 141 1.44 -2.54 -4.82
N SER A 142 1.74 -3.84 -4.80
CA SER A 142 0.98 -4.85 -4.08
C SER A 142 1.05 -4.62 -2.56
N TYR A 143 -0.12 -4.64 -1.93
CA TYR A 143 -0.24 -4.71 -0.47
C TYR A 143 -1.06 -5.95 -0.04
N ASP A 144 -0.91 -7.05 -0.78
CA ASP A 144 -1.61 -8.32 -0.54
C ASP A 144 -1.44 -8.85 0.90
N TYR A 145 -0.23 -8.70 1.45
CA TYR A 145 0.13 -9.05 2.83
C TYR A 145 -0.07 -10.54 3.20
N ASP A 146 -0.35 -11.42 2.21
CA ASP A 146 -0.89 -12.78 2.45
C ASP A 146 -2.13 -12.71 3.38
N ALA A 147 -2.99 -11.72 3.15
CA ALA A 147 -4.17 -11.46 3.96
C ALA A 147 -5.29 -12.49 3.68
N PRO A 148 -6.31 -12.63 4.56
CA PRO A 148 -7.44 -13.55 4.34
C PRO A 148 -8.29 -13.21 3.11
N LEU A 149 -8.21 -11.98 2.63
CA LEU A 149 -8.65 -11.55 1.30
C LEU A 149 -7.41 -11.06 0.54
N ASP A 150 -7.21 -11.53 -0.69
CA ASP A 150 -6.04 -11.17 -1.52
C ASP A 150 -6.14 -9.75 -2.10
N GLU A 151 -5.09 -9.27 -2.79
CA GLU A 151 -5.04 -7.96 -3.47
C GLU A 151 -6.25 -7.70 -4.42
N TYR A 152 -6.87 -8.76 -4.92
CA TYR A 152 -8.01 -8.73 -5.85
C TYR A 152 -9.37 -8.89 -5.13
N GLY A 153 -9.37 -8.99 -3.81
CA GLY A 153 -10.56 -9.21 -2.97
C GLY A 153 -11.09 -10.64 -2.95
N LEU A 154 -10.32 -11.62 -3.44
CA LEU A 154 -10.68 -13.04 -3.42
C LEU A 154 -10.36 -13.67 -2.07
N ARG A 155 -11.08 -14.73 -1.68
CA ARG A 155 -10.82 -15.46 -0.43
C ARG A 155 -9.51 -16.24 -0.56
N ASN A 156 -8.51 -15.90 0.25
CA ASN A 156 -7.24 -16.63 0.34
C ASN A 156 -7.47 -17.92 1.15
N GLU A 157 -7.66 -19.05 0.47
CA GLU A 157 -7.96 -20.33 1.13
C GLU A 157 -6.70 -21.21 1.23
N PRO A 158 -6.47 -21.89 2.36
CA PRO A 158 -7.46 -22.23 3.40
C PRO A 158 -7.59 -21.18 4.53
N LYS A 159 -6.81 -20.09 4.48
CA LYS A 159 -6.65 -19.12 5.58
C LYS A 159 -7.98 -18.44 5.96
N TYR A 160 -8.74 -17.98 4.97
CA TYR A 160 -10.05 -17.36 5.16
C TYR A 160 -10.99 -18.29 5.94
N SER A 161 -11.24 -19.50 5.46
CA SER A 161 -12.16 -20.43 6.12
C SER A 161 -11.64 -20.95 7.46
N HIS A 162 -10.32 -21.12 7.61
CA HIS A 162 -9.72 -21.55 8.88
C HIS A 162 -9.90 -20.50 9.98
N LEU A 163 -9.63 -19.23 9.69
CA LEU A 163 -9.92 -18.11 10.60
C LEU A 163 -11.43 -17.94 10.83
N THR A 164 -12.27 -18.08 9.80
CA THR A 164 -13.73 -18.06 9.95
C THR A 164 -14.23 -19.13 10.94
N ASN A 165 -13.60 -20.31 10.96
CA ASN A 165 -13.93 -21.38 11.89
C ASN A 165 -13.36 -21.15 13.31
N LEU A 166 -12.19 -20.53 13.44
CA LEU A 166 -11.67 -20.02 14.71
C LEU A 166 -12.64 -18.99 15.31
N HIS A 167 -13.12 -18.03 14.52
CA HIS A 167 -14.05 -16.99 14.98
C HIS A 167 -15.36 -17.60 15.48
N LYS A 168 -15.93 -18.58 14.75
CA LYS A 168 -17.11 -19.35 15.22
C LYS A 168 -16.86 -20.06 16.56
N ALA A 169 -15.69 -20.69 16.74
CA ALA A 169 -15.33 -21.34 17.99
C ALA A 169 -15.19 -20.34 19.16
N ILE A 170 -14.58 -19.18 18.92
CA ILE A 170 -14.49 -18.09 19.91
C ILE A 170 -15.88 -17.57 20.29
N LYS A 171 -16.78 -17.37 19.31
CA LYS A 171 -18.15 -16.91 19.57
C LYS A 171 -18.99 -17.93 20.33
N GLN A 172 -18.77 -19.24 20.15
CA GLN A 172 -19.35 -20.28 21.01
C GLN A 172 -18.84 -20.20 22.47
N CYS A 173 -17.62 -19.71 22.69
CA CYS A 173 -17.06 -19.49 24.03
C CYS A 173 -17.44 -18.13 24.66
N GLU A 174 -18.03 -17.19 23.90
CA GLU A 174 -18.08 -15.76 24.28
C GLU A 174 -18.75 -15.52 25.64
N GLN A 175 -19.84 -16.25 25.97
CA GLN A 175 -20.52 -16.15 27.26
C GLN A 175 -19.59 -16.44 28.45
N ALA A 176 -18.76 -17.49 28.37
CA ALA A 176 -17.81 -17.84 29.42
C ALA A 176 -16.62 -16.86 29.45
N LEU A 177 -16.13 -16.45 28.26
CA LEU A 177 -15.02 -15.51 28.10
C LEU A 177 -15.31 -14.15 28.73
N VAL A 178 -16.50 -13.56 28.54
CA VAL A 178 -16.82 -12.24 29.11
C VAL A 178 -17.20 -12.27 30.60
N SER A 179 -17.60 -13.45 31.11
CA SER A 179 -18.18 -13.62 32.45
C SER A 179 -17.25 -14.29 33.46
N SER A 180 -16.03 -14.67 33.07
CA SER A 180 -15.06 -15.33 33.97
C SER A 180 -13.61 -15.09 33.53
N TYR A 181 -12.66 -15.24 34.46
CA TYR A 181 -11.22 -15.26 34.16
C TYR A 181 -10.72 -16.71 33.97
N PRO A 182 -9.64 -16.92 33.20
CA PRO A 182 -9.11 -18.26 32.99
C PRO A 182 -8.43 -18.77 34.26
N THR A 183 -8.86 -19.91 34.76
CA THR A 183 -8.02 -20.73 35.64
C THR A 183 -7.01 -21.46 34.76
N VAL A 184 -5.72 -21.21 34.99
CA VAL A 184 -4.61 -21.75 34.21
C VAL A 184 -3.98 -22.95 34.93
N SER A 185 -3.58 -23.98 34.18
CA SER A 185 -2.91 -25.17 34.74
C SER A 185 -1.93 -25.79 33.74
N TRP A 186 -0.88 -26.43 34.25
CA TRP A 186 0.21 -27.02 33.46
C TRP A 186 0.29 -28.55 33.65
N PRO A 187 -0.63 -29.33 33.03
CA PRO A 187 -0.65 -30.79 33.12
C PRO A 187 0.52 -31.51 32.41
N GLY A 188 1.38 -30.79 31.70
CA GLY A 188 2.60 -31.33 31.08
C GLY A 188 3.61 -30.24 30.75
N LYS A 189 4.87 -30.61 30.48
CA LYS A 189 6.00 -29.66 30.33
C LYS A 189 5.74 -28.56 29.29
N ASN A 190 5.12 -28.92 28.17
CA ASN A 190 4.81 -28.01 27.07
C ASN A 190 3.28 -27.88 26.87
N GLN A 191 2.48 -28.19 27.89
CA GLN A 191 1.02 -28.29 27.81
C GLN A 191 0.36 -27.44 28.89
N GLU A 192 -0.39 -26.44 28.45
CA GLU A 192 -1.14 -25.52 29.30
C GLU A 192 -2.64 -25.64 29.01
N VAL A 193 -3.46 -25.45 30.04
CA VAL A 193 -4.92 -25.50 29.95
C VAL A 193 -5.51 -24.27 30.63
N HIS A 194 -6.25 -23.47 29.85
CA HIS A 194 -7.03 -22.33 30.34
C HIS A 194 -8.50 -22.75 30.43
N VAL A 195 -9.12 -22.58 31.60
CA VAL A 195 -10.54 -22.88 31.82
C VAL A 195 -11.29 -21.61 32.24
N PHE A 196 -12.20 -21.15 31.40
CA PHE A 196 -13.17 -20.11 31.71
C PHE A 196 -14.43 -20.79 32.25
N ARG A 197 -14.82 -20.52 33.49
CA ARG A 197 -16.01 -21.11 34.12
C ARG A 197 -16.82 -20.05 34.86
N THR A 198 -18.11 -19.98 34.55
CA THR A 198 -19.04 -19.04 35.18
C THR A 198 -19.72 -19.65 36.40
N ASN A 199 -20.21 -18.80 37.30
CA ASN A 199 -21.05 -19.24 38.44
C ASN A 199 -22.38 -19.87 37.98
N SER A 200 -22.83 -19.55 36.76
CA SER A 200 -24.00 -20.19 36.10
C SER A 200 -23.69 -21.53 35.43
N GLY A 201 -22.46 -22.05 35.55
CA GLY A 201 -22.07 -23.39 35.09
C GLY A 201 -21.60 -23.46 33.63
N ALA A 202 -21.69 -22.37 32.85
CA ALA A 202 -21.08 -22.32 31.53
C ALA A 202 -19.55 -22.45 31.65
N CYS A 203 -18.94 -23.26 30.79
CA CYS A 203 -17.53 -23.61 30.87
C CYS A 203 -16.95 -23.71 29.46
N SER A 204 -15.88 -22.97 29.17
CA SER A 204 -15.13 -23.10 27.93
C SER A 204 -13.65 -23.30 28.23
N ALA A 205 -12.97 -24.20 27.52
CA ALA A 205 -11.57 -24.54 27.75
C ALA A 205 -10.72 -24.44 26.48
N PHE A 206 -9.46 -24.05 26.67
CA PHE A 206 -8.43 -23.98 25.63
C PHE A 206 -7.28 -24.89 26.06
N LEU A 207 -6.97 -25.89 25.23
CA LEU A 207 -5.96 -26.91 25.49
C LEU A 207 -4.76 -26.67 24.56
N ALA A 208 -3.64 -26.16 25.11
CA ALA A 208 -2.47 -25.78 24.35
C ALA A 208 -1.38 -26.87 24.35
N ASN A 209 -0.69 -27.01 23.23
CA ASN A 209 0.57 -27.72 23.09
C ASN A 209 1.61 -26.79 22.45
N TYR A 210 2.53 -26.27 23.27
CA TYR A 210 3.62 -25.40 22.85
C TYR A 210 4.84 -26.14 22.29
N ASP A 211 4.80 -27.49 22.28
CA ASP A 211 5.83 -28.27 21.61
C ASP A 211 5.77 -28.04 20.09
N THR A 212 6.85 -27.54 19.49
CA THR A 212 6.90 -27.22 18.06
C THR A 212 7.21 -28.41 17.17
N ARG A 213 7.42 -29.61 17.73
CA ARG A 213 7.85 -30.81 16.99
C ARG A 213 6.92 -32.01 17.18
N TYR A 214 6.35 -32.19 18.37
CA TYR A 214 5.66 -33.42 18.75
C TYR A 214 4.20 -33.22 19.16
N SER A 215 3.33 -34.07 18.60
CA SER A 215 1.94 -34.21 19.06
C SER A 215 1.91 -34.83 20.46
N THR A 216 0.94 -34.44 21.28
CA THR A 216 0.77 -34.94 22.65
C THR A 216 -0.65 -35.40 22.92
N LYS A 217 -0.81 -36.38 23.82
CA LYS A 217 -2.11 -36.90 24.27
C LYS A 217 -2.42 -36.38 25.68
N LEU A 218 -3.03 -35.19 25.73
CA LEU A 218 -3.45 -34.57 26.97
C LEU A 218 -4.71 -35.27 27.52
N THR A 219 -4.80 -35.45 28.84
CA THR A 219 -6.04 -35.86 29.52
C THR A 219 -6.64 -34.66 30.26
N PHE A 220 -7.91 -34.33 29.99
CA PHE A 220 -8.63 -33.21 30.60
C PHE A 220 -10.10 -33.62 30.85
N GLN A 221 -10.61 -33.35 32.05
CA GLN A 221 -11.97 -33.75 32.50
C GLN A 221 -12.32 -35.21 32.12
N ASN A 222 -11.39 -36.14 32.39
CA ASN A 222 -11.45 -37.57 32.09
C ASN A 222 -11.55 -37.96 30.59
N GLN A 223 -11.45 -37.02 29.67
CA GLN A 223 -11.33 -37.27 28.22
C GLN A 223 -9.88 -37.09 27.74
N ARG A 224 -9.54 -37.67 26.58
CA ARG A 224 -8.20 -37.60 25.98
C ARG A 224 -8.22 -36.85 24.65
N TYR A 225 -7.40 -35.82 24.55
CA TYR A 225 -7.28 -34.94 23.38
C TYR A 225 -5.90 -35.09 22.75
N ASN A 226 -5.85 -35.30 21.44
CA ASN A 226 -4.61 -35.39 20.68
C ASN A 226 -4.28 -34.01 20.09
N LEU A 227 -3.39 -33.28 20.76
CA LEU A 227 -2.98 -31.93 20.37
C LEU A 227 -1.78 -32.05 19.40
N PRO A 228 -1.89 -31.59 18.14
CA PRO A 228 -0.74 -31.45 17.24
C PRO A 228 0.37 -30.55 17.80
N PRO A 229 1.57 -30.53 17.19
CA PRO A 229 2.60 -29.55 17.52
C PRO A 229 2.08 -28.11 17.32
N TRP A 230 2.55 -27.18 18.15
CA TRP A 230 2.25 -25.75 18.09
C TRP A 230 0.75 -25.43 17.87
N SER A 231 -0.11 -26.01 18.73
CA SER A 231 -1.55 -25.95 18.53
C SER A 231 -2.35 -25.68 19.80
N ILE A 232 -3.55 -25.12 19.62
CA ILE A 232 -4.56 -24.94 20.67
C ILE A 232 -5.88 -25.55 20.19
N SER A 233 -6.45 -26.42 21.00
CA SER A 233 -7.82 -26.95 20.83
C SER A 233 -8.83 -26.15 21.64
N ILE A 234 -9.98 -25.85 21.05
CA ILE A 234 -11.06 -25.04 21.66
C ILE A 234 -12.26 -25.94 21.98
N LEU A 235 -12.68 -25.93 23.25
CA LEU A 235 -13.77 -26.72 23.80
C LEU A 235 -14.81 -25.78 24.43
N PRO A 236 -15.83 -25.31 23.69
CA PRO A 236 -16.76 -24.27 24.16
C PRO A 236 -17.65 -24.69 25.34
N ASP A 237 -17.79 -26.00 25.57
CA ASP A 237 -18.53 -26.68 26.65
C ASP A 237 -17.61 -27.39 27.66
N CYS A 238 -16.29 -27.15 27.58
CA CYS A 238 -15.23 -27.88 28.28
C CYS A 238 -15.13 -29.40 27.99
N LYS A 239 -15.75 -29.92 26.92
CA LYS A 239 -15.76 -31.37 26.59
C LYS A 239 -15.50 -31.64 25.11
N THR A 240 -16.20 -30.94 24.22
CA THR A 240 -16.26 -31.19 22.78
C THR A 240 -15.28 -30.29 22.06
N GLU A 241 -14.23 -30.87 21.48
CA GLU A 241 -13.28 -30.13 20.64
C GLU A 241 -13.96 -29.75 19.30
N VAL A 242 -14.28 -28.45 19.12
CA VAL A 242 -14.92 -27.95 17.89
C VAL A 242 -13.90 -27.42 16.87
N TYR A 243 -12.69 -27.11 17.32
CA TYR A 243 -11.63 -26.50 16.52
C TYR A 243 -10.26 -26.78 17.12
N ASN A 244 -9.22 -26.94 16.29
CA ASN A 244 -7.82 -26.91 16.69
C ASN A 244 -7.01 -26.09 15.67
N THR A 245 -6.14 -25.18 16.14
CA THR A 245 -5.43 -24.22 15.28
C THR A 245 -4.53 -24.85 14.20
N ALA A 246 -4.09 -26.09 14.37
CA ALA A 246 -3.24 -26.81 13.41
C ALA A 246 -4.01 -27.82 12.53
N ARG A 247 -5.31 -28.05 12.78
CA ARG A 247 -6.14 -28.97 11.97
C ARG A 247 -6.98 -28.20 10.97
N ILE A 248 -6.38 -27.89 9.83
CA ILE A 248 -7.05 -27.23 8.70
C ILE A 248 -8.08 -28.17 8.06
N THR A 249 -9.33 -27.71 7.94
CA THR A 249 -10.44 -28.48 7.34
C THR A 249 -10.91 -27.95 5.99
N SER A 250 -10.55 -26.71 5.63
CA SER A 250 -10.74 -26.13 4.30
C SER A 250 -9.71 -26.65 3.30
N LYS A 251 -10.12 -26.79 2.03
CA LYS A 251 -9.19 -26.98 0.91
C LYS A 251 -8.51 -25.65 0.59
N GLY A 252 -7.24 -25.68 0.19
CA GLY A 252 -6.56 -24.48 -0.32
C GLY A 252 -6.97 -24.10 -1.74
N SER A 253 -6.86 -22.81 -2.08
CA SER A 253 -7.08 -22.28 -3.42
C SER A 253 -5.79 -22.33 -4.25
N THR A 254 -5.81 -22.98 -5.42
CA THR A 254 -4.69 -22.96 -6.36
C THR A 254 -4.76 -21.71 -7.23
N THR A 255 -4.13 -20.63 -6.77
CA THR A 255 -4.14 -19.32 -7.43
C THR A 255 -3.57 -19.39 -8.85
N LYS A 256 -4.31 -18.90 -9.85
CA LYS A 256 -3.85 -18.78 -11.23
C LYS A 256 -4.06 -17.37 -11.80
N MET A 257 -3.17 -17.02 -12.72
CA MET A 257 -3.23 -15.84 -13.59
C MET A 257 -3.27 -16.35 -15.03
N ILE A 258 -4.44 -16.29 -15.66
CA ILE A 258 -4.66 -16.82 -17.01
C ILE A 258 -4.55 -15.65 -18.00
N PRO A 259 -3.63 -15.67 -18.98
CA PRO A 259 -3.56 -14.65 -20.03
C PRO A 259 -4.89 -14.53 -20.79
N MET A 260 -5.30 -13.30 -21.06
CA MET A 260 -6.41 -13.02 -21.97
C MET A 260 -5.92 -13.15 -23.42
N GLU A 261 -6.76 -13.69 -24.30
CA GLU A 261 -6.45 -13.78 -25.73
C GLU A 261 -6.46 -12.38 -26.38
N GLY A 262 -5.56 -12.18 -27.34
CA GLY A 262 -5.35 -10.91 -28.04
C GLY A 262 -4.04 -10.22 -27.62
N GLY A 263 -3.08 -10.21 -28.56
CA GLY A 263 -1.86 -9.41 -28.42
C GLY A 263 -2.17 -7.91 -28.40
N LEU A 264 -1.38 -7.14 -27.66
CA LEU A 264 -1.63 -5.73 -27.44
C LEU A 264 -0.87 -4.88 -28.47
N SER A 265 -1.58 -3.98 -29.16
CA SER A 265 -0.96 -3.00 -30.06
C SER A 265 -0.53 -1.74 -29.30
N TRP A 266 0.59 -1.17 -29.74
CA TRP A 266 1.46 -0.33 -28.92
C TRP A 266 2.18 0.72 -29.79
N GLN A 267 2.68 1.79 -29.15
CA GLN A 267 3.36 2.95 -29.76
C GLN A 267 4.38 3.53 -28.77
N SER A 268 5.39 4.30 -29.20
CA SER A 268 6.39 4.89 -28.28
C SER A 268 6.55 6.39 -28.45
N TYR A 269 6.75 7.08 -27.33
CA TYR A 269 7.26 8.45 -27.26
C TYR A 269 8.50 8.43 -26.35
N ASN A 270 9.62 8.94 -26.83
CA ASN A 270 10.86 8.98 -26.06
C ASN A 270 10.94 10.30 -25.26
N GLU A 271 11.18 10.19 -23.96
CA GLU A 271 11.45 11.32 -23.07
C GLU A 271 12.84 11.87 -23.38
N GLU A 272 12.96 13.18 -23.61
CA GLU A 272 14.22 13.82 -23.96
C GLU A 272 15.00 14.20 -22.70
N THR A 273 16.32 13.96 -22.67
CA THR A 273 17.17 14.41 -21.56
C THR A 273 17.25 15.95 -21.54
N PRO A 274 16.82 16.63 -20.47
CA PRO A 274 16.89 18.08 -20.39
C PRO A 274 18.33 18.56 -20.21
N SER A 275 18.55 19.82 -20.58
CA SER A 275 19.82 20.51 -20.51
C SER A 275 19.84 21.62 -19.44
N ALA A 276 21.02 21.94 -18.91
CA ALA A 276 21.18 22.95 -17.84
C ALA A 276 20.87 24.41 -18.27
N ASP A 277 20.68 24.62 -19.57
CA ASP A 277 20.34 25.85 -20.29
C ASP A 277 18.86 25.90 -20.75
N ASP A 278 18.06 24.86 -20.48
CA ASP A 278 16.62 24.85 -20.81
C ASP A 278 15.84 25.88 -19.97
N SER A 279 14.87 26.56 -20.58
CA SER A 279 14.16 27.71 -20.01
C SER A 279 13.22 27.41 -18.83
N ASP A 280 12.92 26.15 -18.57
CA ASP A 280 12.12 25.68 -17.43
C ASP A 280 12.99 25.12 -16.28
N THR A 281 14.31 25.31 -16.33
CA THR A 281 15.23 24.86 -15.27
C THR A 281 15.53 25.94 -14.24
N LEU A 282 15.58 25.55 -12.97
CA LEU A 282 15.95 26.42 -11.86
C LEU A 282 17.46 26.32 -11.61
N ARG A 283 18.22 27.38 -11.88
CA ARG A 283 19.67 27.42 -11.63
C ARG A 283 20.01 27.83 -10.19
N MET A 284 20.83 27.01 -9.53
CA MET A 284 21.24 27.20 -8.12
C MET A 284 22.77 27.05 -7.97
N GLN A 285 23.26 27.28 -6.75
CA GLN A 285 24.64 27.02 -6.35
C GLN A 285 24.70 25.73 -5.51
N GLY A 286 25.61 24.83 -5.87
CA GLY A 286 25.78 23.54 -5.20
C GLY A 286 24.61 22.56 -5.36
N LEU A 287 24.66 21.49 -4.57
CA LEU A 287 23.70 20.38 -4.59
C LEU A 287 22.57 20.58 -3.56
N TRP A 288 21.34 20.31 -3.98
CA TRP A 288 20.12 20.46 -3.18
C TRP A 288 19.42 19.11 -2.98
N GLU A 289 18.78 18.96 -1.82
CA GLU A 289 18.07 17.73 -1.44
C GLU A 289 16.76 17.58 -2.23
N GLN A 290 16.44 16.35 -2.64
CA GLN A 290 15.37 16.10 -3.61
C GLN A 290 13.97 16.46 -3.11
N VAL A 291 13.58 16.06 -1.90
CA VAL A 291 12.24 16.35 -1.34
C VAL A 291 12.05 17.86 -1.13
N ASN A 292 13.12 18.58 -0.78
CA ASN A 292 13.11 20.03 -0.65
C ASN A 292 12.89 20.76 -2.00
N VAL A 293 13.29 20.17 -3.13
CA VAL A 293 13.10 20.73 -4.47
C VAL A 293 11.79 20.26 -5.13
N THR A 294 11.47 18.97 -5.09
CA THR A 294 10.25 18.43 -5.72
C THR A 294 8.98 18.64 -4.89
N ARG A 295 9.12 18.75 -3.55
CA ARG A 295 8.01 18.67 -2.58
C ARG A 295 7.14 17.41 -2.75
N ASP A 296 7.75 16.31 -3.17
CA ASP A 296 7.10 15.03 -3.51
C ASP A 296 6.07 15.11 -4.67
N ASN A 297 6.02 16.24 -5.40
CA ASN A 297 5.16 16.39 -6.59
C ASN A 297 5.63 15.53 -7.78
N SER A 298 6.92 15.16 -7.82
CA SER A 298 7.39 14.07 -8.68
C SER A 298 8.51 13.27 -8.03
N ASP A 299 8.59 11.99 -8.40
CA ASP A 299 9.67 11.07 -8.02
C ASP A 299 10.97 11.42 -8.75
N TYR A 300 10.85 12.15 -9.86
CA TYR A 300 11.94 12.49 -10.76
C TYR A 300 12.49 13.88 -10.45
N LEU A 301 13.79 13.97 -10.21
CA LEU A 301 14.52 15.23 -10.15
C LEU A 301 15.78 15.15 -11.01
N TRP A 302 15.86 16.03 -12.00
CA TRP A 302 17.07 16.22 -12.79
C TRP A 302 18.04 17.17 -12.09
N TYR A 303 19.29 16.73 -11.91
CA TYR A 303 20.43 17.55 -11.54
C TYR A 303 21.29 17.74 -12.78
N LEU A 304 21.37 18.96 -13.30
CA LEU A 304 21.95 19.29 -14.60
C LEU A 304 23.17 20.19 -14.45
N THR A 305 24.26 19.89 -15.14
CA THR A 305 25.44 20.78 -15.17
C THR A 305 26.26 20.60 -16.45
N GLN A 306 27.23 21.49 -16.66
CA GLN A 306 28.19 21.42 -17.76
C GLN A 306 29.61 21.23 -17.20
N VAL A 307 30.43 20.48 -17.92
CA VAL A 307 31.87 20.37 -17.67
C VAL A 307 32.63 20.63 -18.96
N ASP A 308 33.47 21.67 -18.96
CA ASP A 308 34.33 22.00 -20.09
C ASP A 308 35.66 21.24 -20.00
N ILE A 309 36.06 20.64 -21.12
CA ILE A 309 37.22 19.77 -21.25
C ILE A 309 38.22 20.41 -22.22
N ASP A 310 39.47 20.55 -21.80
CA ASP A 310 40.52 21.11 -22.64
C ASP A 310 40.89 20.17 -23.81
N SER A 311 41.23 20.74 -24.97
CA SER A 311 41.60 19.98 -26.17
C SER A 311 42.97 19.28 -26.06
N GLY A 312 43.80 19.69 -25.10
CA GLY A 312 45.05 19.04 -24.73
C GLY A 312 44.91 17.80 -23.84
N GLU A 313 43.69 17.48 -23.36
CA GLU A 313 43.45 16.38 -22.41
C GLU A 313 44.00 15.02 -22.88
N ARG A 314 44.72 14.34 -21.98
CA ARG A 314 45.46 13.12 -22.33
C ARG A 314 44.52 11.95 -22.67
N PHE A 315 43.34 11.90 -22.07
CA PHE A 315 42.37 10.83 -22.36
C PHE A 315 41.89 10.87 -23.81
N LEU A 316 41.66 12.06 -24.38
CA LEU A 316 41.24 12.26 -25.78
C LEU A 316 42.23 11.64 -26.78
N LYS A 317 43.53 11.62 -26.45
CA LYS A 317 44.61 11.08 -27.28
C LYS A 317 44.92 9.61 -27.02
N THR A 318 44.34 9.01 -25.97
CA THR A 318 44.71 7.66 -25.50
C THR A 318 43.52 6.70 -25.33
N GLY A 319 42.28 7.16 -25.48
CA GLY A 319 41.06 6.36 -25.28
C GLY A 319 40.80 5.96 -23.82
N LYS A 320 41.64 6.41 -22.87
CA LYS A 320 41.51 6.12 -21.44
C LYS A 320 40.57 7.10 -20.77
N TRP A 321 39.27 6.93 -21.01
CA TRP A 321 38.19 7.79 -20.51
C TRP A 321 38.29 8.10 -19.00
N PRO A 322 37.98 9.34 -18.59
CA PRO A 322 37.97 9.72 -17.18
C PRO A 322 36.83 9.04 -16.42
N SER A 323 37.02 8.84 -15.12
CA SER A 323 36.06 8.20 -14.21
C SER A 323 35.24 9.26 -13.48
N LEU A 324 33.92 9.23 -13.68
CA LEU A 324 32.97 10.03 -12.92
C LEU A 324 32.44 9.21 -11.74
N THR A 325 32.58 9.78 -10.54
CA THR A 325 31.95 9.28 -9.32
C THR A 325 30.81 10.22 -8.92
N VAL A 326 29.62 9.68 -8.68
CA VAL A 326 28.43 10.43 -8.23
C VAL A 326 27.86 9.72 -6.99
N MET A 327 27.84 10.39 -5.85
CA MET A 327 27.18 9.89 -4.64
C MET A 327 25.78 10.51 -4.47
N SER A 328 24.81 9.67 -4.10
CA SER A 328 23.40 10.07 -3.87
C SER A 328 22.87 9.44 -2.60
N ALA A 329 21.92 10.10 -1.95
CA ALA A 329 21.25 9.56 -0.76
C ALA A 329 20.19 8.50 -1.10
N GLY A 330 19.70 8.46 -2.35
CA GLY A 330 18.75 7.47 -2.86
C GLY A 330 17.75 8.05 -3.88
N HIS A 331 16.88 7.24 -4.50
CA HIS A 331 16.72 5.79 -4.36
C HIS A 331 17.14 5.01 -5.63
N ALA A 332 17.01 5.62 -6.81
CA ALA A 332 17.76 5.26 -8.01
C ALA A 332 18.39 6.49 -8.67
N LEU A 333 19.40 6.27 -9.51
CA LEU A 333 20.18 7.30 -10.19
C LEU A 333 20.60 6.81 -11.59
N HIS A 334 20.22 7.58 -12.60
CA HIS A 334 20.69 7.43 -13.98
C HIS A 334 21.67 8.56 -14.32
N VAL A 335 22.78 8.22 -14.94
CA VAL A 335 23.83 9.18 -15.33
C VAL A 335 23.84 9.32 -16.84
N PHE A 336 23.40 10.46 -17.35
CA PHE A 336 23.46 10.80 -18.78
C PHE A 336 24.63 11.74 -19.08
N ILE A 337 25.37 11.44 -20.15
CA ILE A 337 26.51 12.22 -20.62
C ILE A 337 26.22 12.62 -22.07
N ASN A 338 26.17 13.92 -22.35
CA ASN A 338 25.79 14.47 -23.67
C ASN A 338 24.48 13.87 -24.24
N GLY A 339 23.51 13.58 -23.36
CA GLY A 339 22.21 12.99 -23.69
C GLY A 339 22.19 11.46 -23.81
N GLN A 340 23.33 10.77 -23.70
CA GLN A 340 23.40 9.30 -23.76
C GLN A 340 23.49 8.71 -22.35
N LEU A 341 22.75 7.63 -22.07
CA LEU A 341 22.82 6.93 -20.79
C LEU A 341 24.21 6.28 -20.63
N SER A 342 24.97 6.73 -19.62
CA SER A 342 26.26 6.16 -19.23
C SER A 342 26.16 5.09 -18.14
N GLY A 343 25.00 4.96 -17.49
CA GLY A 343 24.67 3.85 -16.58
C GLY A 343 23.64 4.22 -15.51
N THR A 344 23.17 3.19 -14.80
CA THR A 344 22.15 3.25 -13.74
C THR A 344 22.68 2.59 -12.47
N VAL A 345 22.37 3.16 -11.30
CA VAL A 345 22.53 2.50 -9.99
C VAL A 345 21.29 2.71 -9.14
N TYR A 346 20.96 1.73 -8.29
CA TYR A 346 19.76 1.73 -7.47
C TYR A 346 20.00 1.06 -6.12
N GLY A 347 19.18 1.42 -5.13
CA GLY A 347 19.32 0.98 -3.75
C GLY A 347 18.40 -0.17 -3.36
N SER A 348 18.25 -0.36 -2.05
CA SER A 348 17.23 -1.22 -1.44
C SER A 348 16.67 -0.57 -0.18
N LEU A 349 15.61 -1.17 0.40
CA LEU A 349 15.02 -0.75 1.67
C LEU A 349 16.05 -0.62 2.81
N GLU A 350 17.07 -1.47 2.85
CA GLU A 350 18.15 -1.43 3.85
C GLU A 350 19.29 -0.48 3.48
N ARG A 351 19.42 -0.12 2.19
CA ARG A 351 20.57 0.58 1.62
C ARG A 351 20.12 1.54 0.53
N THR A 352 19.55 2.67 0.94
CA THR A 352 19.08 3.74 0.04
C THR A 352 20.21 4.47 -0.68
N LYS A 353 21.35 4.67 0.00
CA LYS A 353 22.48 5.46 -0.48
C LYS A 353 23.20 4.78 -1.65
N LEU A 354 23.51 5.58 -2.68
CA LEU A 354 24.06 5.13 -3.95
C LEU A 354 25.47 5.68 -4.18
N THR A 355 26.24 4.99 -5.00
CA THR A 355 27.45 5.54 -5.62
C THR A 355 27.56 4.99 -7.03
N PHE A 356 27.32 5.84 -8.04
CA PHE A 356 27.77 5.56 -9.39
C PHE A 356 29.28 5.79 -9.45
N ASN A 357 30.01 4.87 -10.06
CA ASN A 357 31.40 5.06 -10.43
C ASN A 357 31.65 4.38 -11.78
N GLY A 358 31.89 5.17 -12.83
CA GLY A 358 32.02 4.67 -14.18
C GLY A 358 32.85 5.59 -15.07
N ASN A 359 33.43 5.02 -16.13
CA ASN A 359 34.16 5.77 -17.13
C ASN A 359 33.17 6.49 -18.06
N VAL A 360 33.38 7.78 -18.31
CA VAL A 360 32.44 8.63 -19.07
C VAL A 360 33.05 9.13 -20.37
N ASN A 361 32.28 9.06 -21.46
CA ASN A 361 32.69 9.50 -22.78
C ASN A 361 32.53 11.03 -22.91
N LEU A 362 33.64 11.76 -22.71
CA LEU A 362 33.68 13.22 -22.80
C LEU A 362 34.44 13.66 -24.06
N ARG A 363 33.93 14.68 -24.74
CA ARG A 363 34.58 15.35 -25.89
C ARG A 363 35.33 16.61 -25.44
N ALA A 364 36.21 17.15 -26.29
CA ALA A 364 36.76 18.49 -26.08
C ALA A 364 35.65 19.56 -26.09
N GLY A 365 35.83 20.62 -25.31
CA GLY A 365 34.84 21.67 -25.10
C GLY A 365 33.71 21.23 -24.15
N ALA A 366 32.50 21.71 -24.42
CA ALA A 366 31.34 21.56 -23.55
C ALA A 366 30.76 20.14 -23.53
N ASN A 367 30.64 19.58 -22.32
CA ASN A 367 29.94 18.33 -22.05
C ASN A 367 28.78 18.57 -21.10
N LYS A 368 27.56 18.15 -21.48
CA LYS A 368 26.39 18.18 -20.59
C LYS A 368 26.38 16.92 -19.73
N ILE A 369 26.26 17.07 -18.41
CA ILE A 369 26.05 15.98 -17.45
C ILE A 369 24.64 16.16 -16.89
N SER A 370 23.76 15.22 -17.18
CA SER A 370 22.36 15.22 -16.72
C SER A 370 22.14 14.00 -15.84
N LEU A 371 21.89 14.20 -14.56
CA LEU A 371 21.67 13.13 -13.59
C LEU A 371 20.17 13.06 -13.27
N LEU A 372 19.52 11.94 -13.58
CA LEU A 372 18.14 11.71 -13.17
C LEU A 372 18.13 10.96 -11.84
N SER A 373 17.65 11.62 -10.80
CA SER A 373 17.45 11.07 -9.46
C SER A 373 16.00 10.64 -9.28
N VAL A 374 15.77 9.45 -8.72
CA VAL A 374 14.44 8.84 -8.60
C VAL A 374 14.16 8.46 -7.14
N SER A 375 13.03 8.90 -6.58
CA SER A 375 12.59 8.54 -5.23
C SER A 375 11.50 7.46 -5.25
N VAL A 376 11.88 6.20 -5.00
CA VAL A 376 10.97 5.04 -4.93
C VAL A 376 10.21 5.01 -3.59
N GLY A 377 9.33 6.00 -3.40
CA GLY A 377 8.63 6.27 -2.14
C GLY A 377 9.53 6.85 -1.05
N LEU A 378 8.93 7.55 -0.08
CA LEU A 378 9.63 8.19 1.03
C LEU A 378 9.63 7.34 2.32
N PRO A 379 10.62 7.52 3.21
CA PRO A 379 10.71 6.78 4.47
C PRO A 379 9.46 6.93 5.34
N ASN A 380 9.01 5.81 5.92
CA ASN A 380 7.76 5.72 6.68
C ASN A 380 7.92 5.07 8.08
N VAL A 381 9.15 4.79 8.50
CA VAL A 381 9.49 4.26 9.83
C VAL A 381 10.99 4.47 10.13
N GLY A 382 11.29 4.86 11.37
CA GLY A 382 12.65 5.08 11.87
C GLY A 382 12.66 6.13 12.98
N LEU A 383 13.78 6.28 13.69
CA LEU A 383 14.00 7.49 14.48
C LEU A 383 14.54 8.57 13.55
N HIS A 384 13.89 9.74 13.55
CA HIS A 384 14.19 10.86 12.67
C HIS A 384 14.17 10.51 11.17
N TYR A 385 13.23 9.66 10.74
CA TYR A 385 13.11 9.30 9.32
C TYR A 385 12.74 10.50 8.45
N GLU A 386 12.09 11.52 9.04
CA GLU A 386 11.76 12.81 8.42
C GLU A 386 12.99 13.67 8.09
N THR A 387 14.17 13.34 8.64
CA THR A 387 15.44 14.03 8.34
C THR A 387 16.36 13.20 7.44
N TRP A 388 15.86 12.14 6.79
CA TRP A 388 16.64 11.32 5.88
C TRP A 388 16.57 11.87 4.45
N ASN A 389 17.67 12.48 4.01
CA ASN A 389 17.79 13.08 2.69
C ASN A 389 17.55 12.08 1.55
N THR A 390 17.00 12.58 0.43
CA THR A 390 16.90 11.87 -0.85
C THR A 390 17.71 12.62 -1.94
N GLY A 391 18.15 11.90 -2.96
CA GLY A 391 18.79 12.47 -4.15
C GLY A 391 20.26 12.87 -4.03
N VAL A 392 20.76 13.53 -5.08
CA VAL A 392 22.19 13.70 -5.35
C VAL A 392 22.78 14.85 -4.52
N LEU A 393 23.23 14.52 -3.31
CA LEU A 393 23.97 15.44 -2.43
C LEU A 393 25.50 15.32 -2.52
N GLY A 394 26.00 14.42 -3.36
CA GLY A 394 27.42 14.26 -3.62
C GLY A 394 28.21 13.60 -2.47
N PRO A 395 29.56 13.66 -2.52
CA PRO A 395 30.37 14.37 -3.51
C PRO A 395 30.21 13.84 -4.95
N ILE A 396 30.50 14.72 -5.92
CA ILE A 396 30.52 14.42 -7.34
C ILE A 396 31.91 14.78 -7.88
N THR A 397 32.65 13.81 -8.41
CA THR A 397 34.05 14.05 -8.80
C THR A 397 34.44 13.35 -10.09
N LEU A 398 35.19 14.05 -10.94
CA LEU A 398 35.71 13.56 -12.21
C LEU A 398 37.23 13.34 -12.08
N ASN A 399 37.69 12.11 -12.28
CA ASN A 399 39.08 11.68 -12.07
C ASN A 399 39.72 11.26 -13.40
N GLY A 400 41.02 11.52 -13.56
CA GLY A 400 41.77 11.13 -14.77
C GLY A 400 41.94 12.23 -15.82
N LEU A 401 41.70 13.49 -15.43
CA LEU A 401 42.07 14.67 -16.20
C LEU A 401 43.58 14.95 -16.09
N ASN A 402 44.12 15.85 -16.92
CA ASN A 402 45.49 16.37 -16.80
C ASN A 402 45.70 17.09 -15.44
N GLU A 403 44.66 17.75 -14.92
CA GLU A 403 44.62 18.34 -13.56
C GLU A 403 44.41 17.29 -12.44
N GLY A 404 44.34 16.00 -12.77
CA GLY A 404 44.11 14.90 -11.84
C GLY A 404 42.64 14.68 -11.51
N LYS A 405 42.10 15.51 -10.61
CA LYS A 405 40.74 15.35 -10.05
C LYS A 405 40.00 16.67 -9.93
N ARG A 406 38.84 16.76 -10.58
CA ARG A 406 37.88 17.88 -10.45
C ARG A 406 36.75 17.50 -9.51
N ASP A 407 36.41 18.41 -8.58
CA ASP A 407 35.22 18.30 -7.72
C ASP A 407 34.10 19.18 -8.29
N LEU A 408 32.98 18.55 -8.65
CA LEU A 408 31.81 19.20 -9.28
C LEU A 408 30.74 19.55 -8.24
N THR A 409 30.91 19.16 -6.97
CA THR A 409 29.92 19.30 -5.89
C THR A 409 29.54 20.76 -5.61
N LYS A 410 30.50 21.69 -5.80
CA LYS A 410 30.36 23.12 -5.47
C LYS A 410 30.10 24.04 -6.66
N GLN A 411 30.01 23.51 -7.89
CA GLN A 411 29.72 24.34 -9.06
C GLN A 411 28.21 24.69 -9.14
N SER A 412 27.82 25.44 -10.16
CA SER A 412 26.40 25.75 -10.38
C SER A 412 25.68 24.57 -11.03
N TRP A 413 24.51 24.24 -10.51
CA TRP A 413 23.64 23.16 -10.97
C TRP A 413 22.27 23.74 -11.34
N SER A 414 21.69 23.27 -12.44
CA SER A 414 20.32 23.57 -12.85
C SER A 414 19.42 22.37 -12.54
N TYR A 415 18.17 22.64 -12.18
CA TYR A 415 17.22 21.63 -11.69
C TYR A 415 15.95 21.60 -12.52
N LYS A 416 15.42 20.40 -12.80
CA LYS A 416 14.10 20.21 -13.42
C LYS A 416 13.32 19.17 -12.61
N VAL A 417 12.16 19.57 -12.07
CA VAL A 417 11.25 18.66 -11.36
C VAL A 417 10.38 17.92 -12.37
N GLY A 418 10.28 16.60 -12.22
CA GLY A 418 9.43 15.75 -13.04
C GLY A 418 9.92 15.51 -14.46
N LEU A 419 9.05 14.89 -15.24
CA LEU A 419 9.25 14.56 -16.65
C LEU A 419 8.42 15.46 -17.57
N LYS A 420 8.88 15.66 -18.81
CA LYS A 420 8.12 16.30 -19.90
C LYS A 420 6.82 15.54 -20.18
N GLY A 421 6.83 14.21 -20.11
CA GLY A 421 5.60 13.43 -20.22
C GLY A 421 4.64 13.55 -19.01
N GLU A 422 5.14 13.91 -17.82
CA GLU A 422 4.29 14.26 -16.67
C GLU A 422 3.65 15.64 -16.89
N SER A 423 4.43 16.66 -17.30
CA SER A 423 3.88 18.00 -17.55
C SER A 423 2.90 18.05 -18.74
N LEU A 424 3.12 17.23 -19.77
CA LEU A 424 2.18 17.00 -20.87
C LEU A 424 1.00 16.08 -20.52
N ASN A 425 0.96 15.53 -19.30
CA ASN A 425 -0.11 14.64 -18.81
C ASN A 425 -0.36 13.44 -19.76
N LEU A 426 0.71 12.81 -20.28
CA LEU A 426 0.62 11.73 -21.28
C LEU A 426 -0.12 10.47 -20.80
N ASN A 427 -0.27 10.32 -19.48
CA ASN A 427 -1.10 9.31 -18.82
C ASN A 427 -2.62 9.54 -19.01
N THR A 428 -3.05 10.74 -19.42
CA THR A 428 -4.46 11.09 -19.66
C THR A 428 -4.83 10.99 -21.13
N VAL A 429 -6.13 10.78 -21.43
CA VAL A 429 -6.62 10.74 -22.83
C VAL A 429 -6.35 12.05 -23.57
N THR A 430 -6.51 13.19 -22.91
CA THR A 430 -6.30 14.51 -23.52
C THR A 430 -4.82 14.81 -23.73
N GLY A 431 -3.98 14.58 -22.72
CA GLY A 431 -2.54 14.82 -22.80
C GLY A 431 -1.81 13.86 -23.73
N SER A 432 -2.23 12.58 -23.79
CA SER A 432 -1.67 11.59 -24.73
C SER A 432 -1.80 12.05 -26.20
N SER A 433 -2.79 12.88 -26.54
CA SER A 433 -2.96 13.43 -27.90
C SER A 433 -2.04 14.61 -28.24
N SER A 434 -1.16 15.05 -27.32
CA SER A 434 -0.31 16.26 -27.50
C SER A 434 1.08 16.01 -28.11
N VAL A 435 1.44 14.75 -28.38
CA VAL A 435 2.76 14.35 -28.92
C VAL A 435 2.64 13.42 -30.11
N GLU A 436 3.64 13.41 -30.99
CA GLU A 436 3.77 12.43 -32.06
C GLU A 436 4.23 11.08 -31.50
N TRP A 437 3.47 10.02 -31.79
CA TRP A 437 3.74 8.67 -31.32
C TRP A 437 4.30 7.81 -32.46
N VAL A 438 5.43 7.15 -32.20
CA VAL A 438 6.09 6.25 -33.15
C VAL A 438 5.50 4.85 -33.07
N GLN A 439 5.43 4.12 -34.20
CA GLN A 439 4.78 2.80 -34.27
C GLN A 439 5.44 1.87 -35.28
N GLY A 440 5.10 0.57 -35.22
CA GLY A 440 5.60 -0.44 -36.15
C GLY A 440 7.09 -0.77 -35.93
N SER A 441 7.85 -0.90 -37.00
CA SER A 441 9.30 -1.22 -36.95
C SER A 441 10.18 -0.10 -36.36
N LEU A 442 9.62 1.08 -36.11
CA LEU A 442 10.29 2.20 -35.45
C LEU A 442 9.96 2.30 -33.95
N LEU A 443 9.14 1.39 -33.41
CA LEU A 443 8.85 1.30 -31.99
C LEU A 443 10.16 1.18 -31.20
N ALA A 444 10.36 2.04 -30.20
CA ALA A 444 11.52 1.95 -29.33
C ALA A 444 11.53 0.59 -28.61
N LEU A 445 12.70 -0.04 -28.51
CA LEU A 445 12.91 -1.28 -27.77
C LEU A 445 14.12 -1.09 -26.86
N LYS A 446 13.97 -1.40 -25.56
CA LYS A 446 15.06 -1.33 -24.57
C LYS A 446 15.74 0.05 -24.47
N GLN A 447 15.01 1.11 -24.79
CA GLN A 447 15.43 2.48 -24.57
C GLN A 447 14.98 2.95 -23.19
N PRO A 448 15.86 3.53 -22.36
CA PRO A 448 15.49 4.14 -21.08
C PRO A 448 14.60 5.37 -21.32
N LEU A 449 13.85 5.76 -20.30
CA LEU A 449 12.93 6.90 -20.32
C LEU A 449 12.00 6.89 -21.57
N THR A 450 11.32 5.78 -21.80
CA THR A 450 10.35 5.69 -22.90
C THR A 450 8.93 5.68 -22.35
N TRP A 451 8.12 6.65 -22.75
CA TRP A 451 6.67 6.55 -22.61
C TRP A 451 6.16 5.54 -23.62
N TYR A 452 5.86 4.35 -23.14
CA TYR A 452 5.14 3.38 -23.92
C TYR A 452 3.63 3.67 -23.83
N LYS A 453 3.09 3.98 -25.00
CA LYS A 453 2.07 3.11 -25.56
C LYS A 453 2.41 1.63 -25.39
N ARG A 454 2.24 1.05 -24.18
CA ARG A 454 2.03 -0.44 -23.82
C ARG A 454 3.55 -0.99 -23.73
N GLY A 455 4.06 -1.38 -22.53
CA GLY A 455 5.51 -1.55 -22.16
C GLY A 455 5.93 -2.96 -21.64
N CYS A 456 6.99 -3.15 -20.82
CA CYS A 456 7.47 -4.51 -20.41
C CYS A 456 8.54 -4.69 -19.28
N ASP A 457 8.86 -5.98 -19.03
CA ASP A 457 9.97 -6.65 -18.32
C ASP A 457 9.80 -6.94 -16.82
N GLN A 458 10.49 -7.98 -16.32
CA GLN A 458 10.05 -8.75 -15.13
C GLN A 458 10.49 -8.14 -13.78
N PRO A 459 9.55 -7.64 -12.94
CA PRO A 459 9.85 -7.05 -11.63
C PRO A 459 9.66 -8.05 -10.48
N SER A 460 10.00 -7.62 -9.26
CA SER A 460 9.67 -8.34 -8.01
C SER A 460 8.17 -8.55 -7.82
N GLN A 461 7.34 -7.62 -8.31
CA GLN A 461 5.91 -7.79 -8.51
C GLN A 461 5.63 -7.99 -10.00
N ARG A 462 5.23 -9.20 -10.42
CA ARG A 462 4.96 -9.52 -11.83
C ARG A 462 3.59 -9.04 -12.32
N TRP A 463 2.61 -8.90 -11.43
CA TRP A 463 1.22 -8.56 -11.78
C TRP A 463 0.78 -7.32 -11.02
N TYR A 464 0.28 -6.33 -11.75
CA TYR A 464 -0.27 -5.09 -11.22
C TYR A 464 -1.80 -5.14 -11.31
N HIS A 465 -2.49 -4.92 -10.19
CA HIS A 465 -3.95 -4.95 -10.16
C HIS A 465 -4.54 -3.75 -10.93
N ILE A 466 -5.39 -4.05 -11.93
CA ILE A 466 -6.27 -3.09 -12.59
C ILE A 466 -7.69 -3.33 -12.06
N PRO A 467 -8.25 -2.44 -11.20
CA PRO A 467 -9.61 -2.56 -10.71
C PRO A 467 -10.63 -2.56 -11.84
N ARG A 468 -11.63 -3.46 -11.77
CA ARG A 468 -12.64 -3.61 -12.84
C ARG A 468 -13.47 -2.36 -13.08
N SER A 469 -13.68 -1.51 -12.08
CA SER A 469 -14.43 -0.25 -12.20
C SER A 469 -13.72 0.83 -13.01
N TRP A 470 -12.40 0.71 -13.23
CA TRP A 470 -11.66 1.62 -14.10
C TRP A 470 -11.84 1.28 -15.60
N LEU A 471 -12.41 0.11 -15.91
CA LEU A 471 -12.55 -0.38 -17.29
C LEU A 471 -13.95 -0.09 -17.85
N LYS A 472 -13.96 0.59 -19.01
CA LYS A 472 -15.14 0.71 -19.88
C LYS A 472 -15.29 -0.55 -20.75
N PRO A 473 -16.46 -0.82 -21.36
CA PRO A 473 -16.64 -1.95 -22.27
C PRO A 473 -15.70 -1.91 -23.50
N SER A 474 -15.30 -0.72 -23.94
CA SER A 474 -14.34 -0.49 -25.03
C SER A 474 -13.64 0.87 -24.87
N GLY A 475 -12.63 1.15 -25.69
CA GLY A 475 -11.93 2.45 -25.68
C GLY A 475 -10.99 2.68 -24.48
N ASN A 476 -10.57 1.63 -23.78
CA ASN A 476 -9.67 1.73 -22.63
C ASN A 476 -8.24 2.09 -23.08
N LEU A 477 -7.83 3.33 -22.80
CA LEU A 477 -6.43 3.74 -22.85
C LEU A 477 -5.64 3.02 -21.73
N LEU A 478 -4.41 2.62 -22.05
CA LEU A 478 -3.40 2.23 -21.09
C LEU A 478 -2.10 2.93 -21.51
N VAL A 479 -1.34 3.42 -20.55
CA VAL A 479 -0.05 4.11 -20.75
C VAL A 479 0.90 3.59 -19.70
N VAL A 480 2.16 3.38 -20.08
CA VAL A 480 3.24 2.88 -19.23
C VAL A 480 4.43 3.80 -19.44
N PHE A 481 4.87 4.50 -18.40
CA PHE A 481 6.22 5.07 -18.43
C PHE A 481 7.20 3.95 -18.10
N GLU A 482 8.21 3.77 -18.94
CA GLU A 482 9.27 2.78 -18.76
C GLU A 482 10.60 3.51 -18.57
N GLU A 483 11.07 3.50 -17.32
CA GLU A 483 12.24 4.23 -16.87
C GLU A 483 13.55 3.59 -17.38
N TRP A 484 13.63 2.25 -17.44
CA TRP A 484 14.88 1.51 -17.66
C TRP A 484 14.99 0.91 -19.06
N GLY A 485 13.87 0.44 -19.63
CA GLY A 485 13.73 -0.01 -21.02
C GLY A 485 13.46 -1.51 -21.18
N GLY A 486 12.20 -1.86 -21.46
CA GLY A 486 11.75 -3.23 -21.79
C GLY A 486 11.38 -3.46 -23.27
N ASP A 487 10.88 -4.66 -23.59
CA ASP A 487 10.28 -5.02 -24.89
C ASP A 487 8.73 -4.98 -24.84
N PRO A 488 8.05 -3.87 -25.24
CA PRO A 488 6.60 -3.71 -25.28
C PRO A 488 5.72 -4.95 -25.54
N SER A 489 6.16 -5.86 -26.41
CA SER A 489 5.36 -6.99 -26.87
C SER A 489 4.91 -7.99 -25.79
N ASN A 490 5.58 -8.09 -24.63
CA ASN A 490 5.30 -9.15 -23.65
C ASN A 490 4.32 -8.76 -22.51
N ILE A 491 3.87 -7.50 -22.39
CA ILE A 491 2.73 -7.21 -21.49
C ILE A 491 1.44 -7.81 -22.05
N SER A 492 0.76 -8.55 -21.18
CA SER A 492 -0.56 -9.15 -21.43
C SER A 492 -1.48 -8.86 -20.23
N LEU A 493 -2.77 -8.75 -20.50
CA LEU A 493 -3.78 -8.74 -19.43
C LEU A 493 -4.00 -10.18 -18.95
N VAL A 494 -4.14 -10.36 -17.63
CA VAL A 494 -4.40 -11.67 -17.01
C VAL A 494 -5.70 -11.63 -16.21
N THR A 495 -6.45 -12.73 -16.25
CA THR A 495 -7.58 -12.97 -15.35
C THR A 495 -7.12 -13.80 -14.16
N ARG A 496 -7.26 -13.23 -12.96
CA ARG A 496 -7.10 -13.91 -11.66
C ARG A 496 -8.25 -14.90 -11.45
N THR A 497 -7.95 -16.17 -11.16
CA THR A 497 -8.97 -17.15 -10.73
C THR A 497 -9.16 -17.10 -9.22
N ALA A 498 -10.38 -17.43 -8.75
CA ALA A 498 -10.57 -17.96 -7.40
C ALA A 498 -9.85 -19.32 -7.23
#